data_AF-A0A6A4IEG3-F1
#
_entry.id   AF-A0A6A4IEG3-F1
#
_cell.length_a   1.000
_cell.length_b   1.000
_cell.length_c   1.000
_cell.angle_alpha   90.00
_cell.angle_beta   90.00
_cell.angle_gamma   90.00
#
_symmetry.space_group_name_H-M   'P 1'
#
loop_
_entity.id
_entity.type
_entity.pdbx_description
1 polymer ?
#
loop_
_entity_poly.entity_id
_entity_poly.type
_entity_poly.pdbx_seq_one_letter_code
_entity_poly.pdbx_strand_id
1 'polypeptide(L)'
;ISIRITRTGKMTYWVKYALESLEENEKRPIVLHTLPKSPDASGAQSDLSKDASNATSSSLITVPRLISVVEIIKREYIKLLDTKRSTRLVGLHQYNEIGSLEELGLVSGETDEQRTQRIAMALEGKNFPKQQQSPYMRITLSLHELPELVKKGATYQKPLIRIMSKAAKKRVKANQKK
;
A
#
# COMPACT_ATOMS: atom_id res chain seq x y z
N ILE A 1 -5.67 -9.48 -4.02
CA ILE A 1 -4.23 -9.86 -4.11
C ILE A 1 -3.43 -8.92 -3.24
N SER A 2 -2.34 -9.37 -2.60
CA SER A 2 -1.52 -8.53 -1.69
C SER A 2 -0.07 -8.46 -2.17
N ILE A 3 0.46 -7.25 -2.32
CA ILE A 3 1.81 -6.95 -2.82
C ILE A 3 2.56 -6.16 -1.76
N ARG A 4 3.66 -6.72 -1.25
CA ARG A 4 4.54 -6.00 -0.33
C ARG A 4 5.57 -5.19 -1.10
N ILE A 5 5.64 -3.89 -0.80
CA ILE A 5 6.69 -3.00 -1.30
C ILE A 5 7.91 -3.10 -0.42
N THR A 6 9.05 -3.42 -1.02
CA THR A 6 10.34 -3.55 -0.32
C THR A 6 11.35 -2.55 -0.85
N ARG A 7 12.46 -2.35 -0.11
CA ARG A 7 13.53 -1.45 -0.54
C ARG A 7 14.20 -1.89 -1.84
N THR A 8 14.36 -3.20 -2.04
CA THR A 8 15.17 -3.78 -3.13
C THR A 8 14.37 -4.28 -4.34
N GLY A 9 13.04 -4.39 -4.23
CA GLY A 9 12.22 -4.96 -5.31
C GLY A 9 12.02 -4.00 -6.50
N LYS A 10 11.98 -4.52 -7.72
CA LYS A 10 11.83 -3.71 -8.94
C LYS A 10 10.39 -3.18 -9.08
N MET A 11 10.24 -1.86 -9.18
CA MET A 11 8.91 -1.22 -9.31
C MET A 11 8.14 -1.70 -10.54
N THR A 12 8.83 -1.88 -11.65
CA THR A 12 8.24 -2.35 -12.93
C THR A 12 7.53 -3.69 -12.79
N TYR A 13 8.06 -4.59 -11.97
CA TYR A 13 7.46 -5.90 -11.72
C TYR A 13 6.14 -5.77 -10.97
N TRP A 14 6.09 -4.99 -9.88
CA TRP A 14 4.86 -4.78 -9.13
C TRP A 14 3.78 -4.08 -9.96
N VAL A 15 4.18 -3.10 -10.78
CA VAL A 15 3.28 -2.39 -11.68
C VAL A 15 2.69 -3.37 -12.69
N LYS A 16 3.54 -4.13 -13.39
CA LYS A 16 3.11 -5.11 -14.40
C LYS A 16 2.13 -6.12 -13.79
N TYR A 17 2.52 -6.75 -12.68
CA TYR A 17 1.70 -7.73 -12.00
C TYR A 17 0.36 -7.16 -11.51
N ALA A 18 0.36 -5.92 -10.98
CA ALA A 18 -0.87 -5.28 -10.56
C ALA A 18 -1.81 -4.97 -11.73
N LEU A 19 -1.28 -4.51 -12.87
CA LEU A 19 -2.10 -4.24 -14.06
C LEU A 19 -2.70 -5.54 -14.62
N GLU A 20 -1.89 -6.60 -14.76
CA GLU A 20 -2.36 -7.93 -15.19
C GLU A 20 -3.47 -8.44 -14.27
N SER A 21 -3.27 -8.36 -12.95
CA SER A 21 -4.28 -8.78 -11.98
C SER A 21 -5.58 -7.97 -12.02
N LEU A 22 -5.53 -6.67 -12.32
CA LEU A 22 -6.73 -5.83 -12.45
C LEU A 22 -7.51 -6.15 -13.72
N GLU A 23 -6.83 -6.59 -14.78
CA GLU A 23 -7.46 -7.00 -16.03
C GLU A 23 -8.08 -8.39 -15.93
N GLU A 24 -7.40 -9.34 -15.29
CA GLU A 24 -7.90 -10.71 -15.14
C GLU A 24 -9.06 -10.81 -14.15
N ASN A 25 -9.07 -9.96 -13.11
CA ASN A 25 -9.98 -10.09 -11.97
C ASN A 25 -10.63 -8.75 -11.58
N GLU A 26 -11.57 -8.27 -12.38
CA GLU A 26 -12.25 -6.97 -12.16
C GLU A 26 -12.87 -6.81 -10.76
N LYS A 27 -13.38 -7.91 -10.18
CA LYS A 27 -14.03 -7.90 -8.87
C LYS A 27 -13.06 -7.91 -7.69
N ARG A 28 -11.80 -8.29 -7.90
CA ARG A 28 -10.86 -8.52 -6.81
C ARG A 28 -9.94 -7.31 -6.63
N PRO A 29 -9.97 -6.64 -5.47
CA PRO A 29 -9.07 -5.53 -5.23
C PRO A 29 -7.62 -5.98 -5.07
N ILE A 30 -6.71 -5.05 -5.36
CA ILE A 30 -5.28 -5.21 -5.14
C ILE A 30 -4.87 -4.37 -3.95
N VAL A 31 -4.14 -4.99 -3.03
CA VAL A 31 -3.61 -4.38 -1.83
C VAL A 31 -2.11 -4.23 -1.98
N LEU A 32 -1.58 -3.02 -1.81
CA LEU A 32 -0.15 -2.74 -1.77
C LEU A 32 0.22 -2.21 -0.39
N HIS A 33 1.25 -2.75 0.25
CA HIS A 33 1.57 -2.39 1.64
C HIS A 33 3.06 -2.40 1.97
N THR A 34 3.41 -1.75 3.09
CA THR A 34 4.77 -1.72 3.66
C THR A 34 4.95 -2.63 4.89
N LEU A 35 3.94 -3.41 5.27
CA LEU A 35 4.05 -4.35 6.40
C LEU A 35 5.28 -5.29 6.25
N PRO A 36 5.98 -5.61 7.36
CA PRO A 36 7.11 -6.53 7.36
C PRO A 36 6.69 -7.95 6.94
N LYS A 37 7.66 -8.84 6.71
CA LYS A 37 7.34 -10.27 6.54
C LYS A 37 6.79 -10.77 7.87
N SER A 38 5.61 -11.40 7.88
CA SER A 38 5.17 -12.13 9.07
C SER A 38 6.24 -13.17 9.43
N PRO A 39 6.69 -13.23 10.68
CA PRO A 39 7.60 -14.27 11.14
C PRO A 39 6.76 -15.52 11.46
N ASP A 40 6.46 -16.37 10.48
CA ASP A 40 5.93 -17.71 10.80
C ASP A 40 6.33 -18.78 9.78
N ALA A 41 6.66 -19.95 10.32
CA ALA A 41 6.81 -21.29 9.72
C ALA A 41 8.18 -21.78 9.19
N SER A 42 9.32 -21.18 9.56
CA SER A 42 10.62 -21.87 9.52
C SER A 42 11.54 -21.21 10.52
N GLY A 43 12.07 -21.97 11.48
CA GLY A 43 13.03 -21.52 12.50
C GLY A 43 14.40 -21.15 11.93
N ALA A 44 14.44 -20.25 10.95
CA ALA A 44 15.65 -19.59 10.52
C ALA A 44 15.78 -18.32 11.36
N GLN A 45 16.69 -18.39 12.34
CA GLN A 45 17.32 -17.22 12.92
C GLN A 45 17.72 -16.30 11.76
N SER A 46 16.97 -15.23 11.54
CA SER A 46 17.50 -14.15 10.72
C SER A 46 18.58 -13.50 11.57
N ASP A 47 19.81 -13.53 11.09
CA ASP A 47 20.91 -12.69 11.53
C ASP A 47 20.41 -11.25 11.66
N LEU A 48 19.94 -10.92 12.86
CA LEU A 48 19.80 -9.55 13.34
C LEU A 48 21.23 -9.11 13.63
N SER A 49 21.92 -8.72 12.55
CA SER A 49 23.15 -7.95 12.68
C SER A 49 22.87 -6.76 13.58
N LYS A 50 23.76 -6.63 14.57
CA LYS A 50 23.79 -5.68 15.67
C LYS A 50 23.99 -4.23 15.20
N ASP A 51 23.11 -3.70 14.37
CA ASP A 51 23.12 -2.29 13.93
C ASP A 51 21.79 -1.61 14.27
N ALA A 52 21.37 -1.74 15.53
CA ALA A 52 20.13 -1.17 16.06
C ALA A 52 20.24 0.31 16.48
N SER A 53 21.26 1.05 16.05
CA SER A 53 21.51 2.42 16.55
C SER A 53 21.18 3.56 15.58
N ASN A 54 20.78 3.30 14.33
CA ASN A 54 20.44 4.41 13.41
C ASN A 54 19.47 4.08 12.24
N ALA A 55 18.76 2.95 12.29
CA ALA A 55 17.85 2.57 11.22
C ALA A 55 16.54 3.39 11.31
N THR A 56 16.45 4.45 10.50
CA THR A 56 15.16 5.05 10.10
C THR A 56 14.17 3.93 9.78
N SER A 57 12.98 3.97 10.39
CA SER A 57 12.04 2.84 10.30
C SER A 57 11.83 2.44 8.84
N SER A 58 12.00 1.15 8.52
CA SER A 58 11.98 0.61 7.16
C SER A 58 10.77 1.08 6.33
N SER A 59 9.65 1.34 7.01
CA SER A 59 8.44 1.93 6.45
C SER A 59 8.63 3.35 5.92
N LEU A 60 9.37 4.23 6.59
CA LEU A 60 9.65 5.59 6.09
C LEU A 60 10.41 5.58 4.76
N ILE A 61 11.22 4.55 4.52
CA ILE A 61 11.95 4.38 3.26
C ILE A 61 11.02 3.81 2.16
N THR A 62 10.09 2.93 2.52
CA THR A 62 9.26 2.18 1.55
C THR A 62 7.95 2.87 1.22
N VAL A 63 7.41 3.75 2.09
CA VAL A 63 6.16 4.49 1.84
C VAL A 63 6.24 5.41 0.61
N PRO A 64 7.27 6.24 0.42
CA PRO A 64 7.39 7.05 -0.81
C PRO A 64 7.45 6.20 -2.08
N ARG A 65 8.10 5.03 -2.00
CA ARG A 65 8.16 4.05 -3.09
C ARG A 65 6.80 3.43 -3.36
N LEU A 66 6.06 3.04 -2.32
CA LEU A 66 4.69 2.52 -2.43
C LEU A 66 3.78 3.51 -3.15
N ILE A 67 3.79 4.79 -2.73
CA ILE A 67 3.02 5.85 -3.38
C ILE A 67 3.41 5.94 -4.85
N SER A 68 4.71 5.95 -5.15
CA SER A 68 5.22 6.02 -6.53
C SER A 68 4.70 4.86 -7.39
N VAL A 69 4.70 3.63 -6.87
CA VAL A 69 4.16 2.44 -7.56
C VAL A 69 2.67 2.59 -7.81
N VAL A 70 1.90 2.96 -6.80
CA VAL A 70 0.45 3.16 -6.90
C VAL A 70 0.09 4.21 -7.94
N GLU A 71 0.80 5.34 -7.93
CA GLU A 71 0.58 6.42 -8.89
C GLU A 71 0.90 6.00 -10.33
N ILE A 72 1.94 5.17 -10.53
CA ILE A 72 2.23 4.59 -11.85
C ILE A 72 1.10 3.64 -12.27
N ILE A 73 0.64 2.74 -11.39
CA ILE A 73 -0.46 1.81 -11.69
C ILE A 73 -1.70 2.58 -12.13
N LYS A 74 -2.12 3.62 -11.38
CA LYS A 74 -3.30 4.42 -11.73
C LYS A 74 -3.18 5.08 -13.11
N ARG A 75 -2.01 5.65 -13.42
CA ARG A 75 -1.76 6.29 -14.72
C ARG A 75 -1.75 5.29 -15.87
N GLU A 76 -1.03 4.17 -15.72
CA GLU A 76 -0.93 3.14 -16.75
C GLU A 76 -2.27 2.45 -16.98
N TYR A 77 -3.07 2.21 -15.93
CA TYR A 77 -4.40 1.64 -16.07
C TYR A 77 -5.32 2.50 -16.96
N ILE A 78 -5.33 3.82 -16.76
CA ILE A 78 -6.13 4.73 -17.60
C ILE A 78 -5.61 4.77 -19.04
N LYS A 79 -4.30 4.64 -19.26
CA LYS A 79 -3.73 4.52 -20.60
C LYS A 79 -4.17 3.21 -21.27
N LEU A 80 -4.18 2.10 -20.54
CA LEU A 80 -4.66 0.81 -21.05
C LEU A 80 -6.14 0.88 -21.45
N LEU A 81 -6.98 1.56 -20.65
CA LEU A 81 -8.39 1.80 -21.00
C LEU A 81 -8.56 2.62 -22.29
N ASP A 82 -7.71 3.63 -22.50
CA ASP A 82 -7.72 4.46 -23.72
C ASP A 82 -7.32 3.63 -24.94
N THR A 83 -6.26 2.83 -24.84
CA THR A 83 -5.80 1.92 -25.90
C THR A 83 -6.88 0.89 -26.24
N LYS A 84 -7.57 0.34 -25.25
CA LYS A 84 -8.68 -0.62 -25.42
C LYS A 84 -10.00 0.04 -25.84
N ARG A 85 -10.04 1.38 -25.98
CA ARG A 85 -11.24 2.17 -26.30
C ARG A 85 -12.42 1.87 -25.36
N SER A 86 -12.13 1.65 -24.07
CA SER A 86 -13.17 1.43 -23.08
C SER A 86 -14.07 2.67 -22.98
N THR A 87 -15.38 2.46 -22.96
CA THR A 87 -16.37 3.52 -22.78
C THR A 87 -16.27 4.16 -21.40
N ARG A 88 -15.81 3.38 -20.41
CA ARG A 88 -15.59 3.80 -19.03
C ARG A 88 -14.14 4.24 -18.86
N LEU A 89 -13.83 5.47 -19.27
CA LEU A 89 -12.54 6.14 -18.99
C LEU A 89 -12.43 6.56 -17.51
N VAL A 90 -12.77 5.65 -16.59
CA VAL A 90 -12.76 5.84 -15.14
C VAL A 90 -11.62 5.03 -14.58
N GLY A 91 -10.78 5.68 -13.76
CA GLY A 91 -9.68 5.05 -13.07
C GLY A 91 -10.11 4.17 -11.90
N LEU A 92 -9.14 3.89 -11.03
CA LEU A 92 -9.30 3.01 -9.88
C LEU A 92 -9.75 3.77 -8.64
N HIS A 93 -10.66 3.18 -7.87
CA HIS A 93 -10.99 3.60 -6.50
C HIS A 93 -9.80 3.28 -5.60
N GLN A 94 -9.46 4.20 -4.70
CA GLN A 94 -8.32 4.05 -3.79
C GLN A 94 -8.76 4.18 -2.33
N TYR A 95 -8.26 3.29 -1.48
CA TYR A 95 -8.49 3.29 -0.04
C TYR A 95 -7.15 3.24 0.68
N ASN A 96 -6.87 4.25 1.50
CA ASN A 96 -5.60 4.38 2.22
C ASN A 96 -5.80 4.07 3.70
N GLU A 97 -4.90 3.26 4.24
CA GLU A 97 -4.85 2.89 5.64
C GLU A 97 -3.44 3.11 6.16
N ILE A 98 -3.35 3.71 7.34
CA ILE A 98 -2.10 3.96 8.05
C ILE A 98 -2.31 3.44 9.47
N GLY A 99 -1.32 2.76 10.01
CA GLY A 99 -1.35 2.27 11.38
C GLY A 99 0.05 2.05 11.91
N SER A 100 0.14 1.50 13.12
CA SER A 100 1.39 1.11 13.75
C SER A 100 1.51 -0.42 13.81
N LEU A 101 2.73 -0.96 13.73
CA LEU A 101 2.93 -2.41 13.88
C LEU A 101 2.63 -2.88 15.29
N GLU A 102 2.79 -1.98 16.27
CA GLU A 102 2.51 -2.18 17.68
C GLU A 102 1.01 -2.44 17.91
N GLU A 103 0.12 -1.68 17.25
CA GLU A 103 -1.34 -1.92 17.29
C GLU A 103 -1.74 -3.26 16.67
N LEU A 104 -0.96 -3.76 15.70
CA LEU A 104 -1.20 -5.06 15.07
C LEU A 104 -0.61 -6.24 15.85
N GLY A 105 0.12 -5.99 16.95
CA GLY A 105 0.82 -7.02 17.70
C GLY A 105 1.97 -7.67 16.91
N LEU A 106 2.49 -7.00 15.88
CA LEU A 106 3.55 -7.52 15.00
C LEU A 106 4.97 -7.16 15.48
N VAL A 107 5.08 -6.44 16.61
CA VAL A 107 6.36 -6.17 17.27
C VAL A 107 6.59 -7.26 18.32
N SER A 108 6.97 -8.44 17.85
CA SER A 108 7.32 -9.57 18.71
C SER A 108 8.84 -9.72 18.80
N GLY A 109 9.41 -8.99 19.75
CA GLY A 109 10.81 -9.12 20.14
C GLY A 109 11.08 -8.77 21.61
N GLU A 110 10.06 -8.27 22.32
CA GLU A 110 10.17 -8.02 23.75
C GLU A 110 9.87 -9.30 24.51
N THR A 111 10.87 -9.81 25.22
CA THR A 111 10.63 -10.82 26.25
C THR A 111 9.77 -10.21 27.36
N ASP A 112 8.99 -11.04 28.06
CA ASP A 112 8.16 -10.60 29.19
C ASP A 112 8.99 -9.87 30.26
N GLU A 113 10.28 -10.21 30.38
CA GLU A 113 11.26 -9.55 31.23
C GLU A 113 11.50 -8.08 30.83
N GLN A 114 11.66 -7.80 29.52
CA GLN A 114 11.85 -6.44 29.02
C GLN A 114 10.59 -5.59 29.20
N ARG A 115 9.41 -6.20 29.01
CA ARG A 115 8.13 -5.54 29.26
C ARG A 115 7.98 -5.17 30.74
N THR A 116 8.31 -6.11 31.63
CA THR A 116 8.24 -5.91 33.09
C THR A 116 9.20 -4.81 33.55
N GLN A 117 10.43 -4.79 33.01
CA GLN A 117 11.41 -3.73 33.30
C GLN A 117 10.94 -2.35 32.83
N ARG A 118 10.31 -2.23 31.66
CA ARG A 118 9.75 -0.95 31.20
C ARG A 118 8.60 -0.46 32.07
N ILE A 119 7.73 -1.36 32.52
CA ILE A 119 6.65 -1.01 33.44
C ILE A 119 7.24 -0.51 34.77
N ALA A 120 8.24 -1.21 35.30
CA ALA A 120 8.93 -0.79 36.52
C ALA A 120 9.60 0.60 36.37
N MET A 121 10.27 0.86 35.24
CA MET A 121 10.86 2.17 34.95
C MET A 121 9.81 3.28 34.83
N ALA A 122 8.67 2.99 34.19
CA ALA A 122 7.56 3.94 34.06
C ALA A 122 6.95 4.31 35.42
N LEU A 123 6.84 3.33 36.33
CA LEU A 123 6.32 3.53 37.69
C LEU A 123 7.31 4.26 38.60
N GLU A 124 8.62 4.17 38.36
CA GLU A 124 9.63 4.87 39.16
C GLU A 124 9.58 6.41 38.97
N GLY A 125 9.02 6.89 37.86
CA GLY A 125 8.85 8.33 37.59
C GLY A 125 10.14 9.10 37.30
N LYS A 126 11.31 8.45 37.37
CA LYS A 126 12.61 9.04 37.07
C LYS A 126 13.03 8.88 35.61
N ASN A 127 12.49 7.86 34.92
CA ASN A 127 12.79 7.56 33.52
C ASN A 127 11.51 7.26 32.74
N PHE A 128 11.07 8.19 31.90
CA PHE A 128 9.92 7.98 31.02
C PHE A 128 10.32 7.10 29.83
N PRO A 129 9.73 5.90 29.67
CA PRO A 129 10.02 5.06 28.51
C PRO A 129 9.58 5.79 27.23
N LYS A 130 10.46 5.84 26.23
CA LYS A 130 10.12 6.39 24.92
C LYS A 130 9.23 5.41 24.18
N GLN A 131 7.99 5.81 23.88
CA GLN A 131 7.10 5.01 23.04
C GLN A 131 7.59 5.08 21.59
N GLN A 132 8.11 3.97 21.08
CA GLN A 132 8.48 3.83 19.68
C GLN A 132 7.27 3.29 18.91
N GLN A 133 6.91 3.97 17.82
CA GLN A 133 5.88 3.51 16.90
C GLN A 133 6.50 3.24 15.53
N SER A 134 6.20 2.08 14.98
CA SER A 134 6.68 1.62 13.68
C SER A 134 5.52 1.75 12.70
N PRO A 135 5.44 2.84 11.92
CA PRO A 135 4.27 3.06 11.06
C PRO A 135 4.24 2.03 9.93
N TYR A 136 3.07 1.75 9.38
CA TYR A 136 2.91 1.08 8.09
C TYR A 136 1.84 1.79 7.26
N MET A 137 1.88 1.56 5.94
CA MET A 137 0.84 2.02 5.04
C MET A 137 0.32 0.85 4.21
N ARG A 138 -0.99 0.84 3.98
CA ARG A 138 -1.69 -0.08 3.08
C ARG A 138 -2.58 0.74 2.15
N ILE A 139 -2.49 0.45 0.86
CA ILE A 139 -3.30 1.07 -0.19
C ILE A 139 -4.04 -0.02 -0.95
N THR A 140 -5.36 0.08 -0.99
CA THR A 140 -6.21 -0.83 -1.74
C THR A 140 -6.74 -0.13 -2.99
N LEU A 141 -6.54 -0.76 -4.16
CA LEU A 141 -7.05 -0.31 -5.45
C LEU A 141 -8.15 -1.26 -5.95
N SER A 142 -9.24 -0.69 -6.46
CA SER A 142 -10.43 -1.44 -6.90
C SER A 142 -11.14 -0.78 -8.09
N LEU A 143 -11.84 -1.56 -8.91
CA LEU A 143 -12.72 -1.06 -9.99
C LEU A 143 -14.11 -0.66 -9.48
N HIS A 144 -14.48 -1.15 -8.29
CA HIS A 144 -15.75 -0.91 -7.63
C HIS A 144 -15.54 -0.26 -6.27
N GLU A 145 -16.56 0.45 -5.80
CA GLU A 145 -16.53 1.00 -4.45
C GLU A 145 -16.56 -0.11 -3.40
N LEU A 146 -15.77 0.07 -2.35
CA LEU A 146 -15.66 -0.81 -1.18
C LEU A 146 -16.03 -0.04 0.09
N PRO A 147 -17.34 0.16 0.37
CA PRO A 147 -17.78 0.91 1.56
C PRO A 147 -17.32 0.30 2.88
N GLU A 148 -17.08 -1.02 2.90
CA GLU A 148 -16.60 -1.75 4.08
C GLU A 148 -15.23 -1.24 4.56
N LEU A 149 -14.35 -0.82 3.65
CA LEU A 149 -13.03 -0.28 4.02
C LEU A 149 -13.17 1.09 4.68
N VAL A 150 -14.10 1.93 4.21
CA VAL A 150 -14.38 3.23 4.82
C VAL A 150 -14.94 3.04 6.23
N LYS A 151 -15.85 2.07 6.42
CA LYS A 151 -16.36 1.71 7.76
C LYS A 151 -15.26 1.24 8.71
N LYS A 152 -14.20 0.62 8.19
CA LYS A 152 -13.00 0.22 8.95
C LYS A 152 -12.02 1.37 9.21
N GLY A 153 -12.31 2.59 8.74
CA GLY A 153 -11.47 3.77 8.95
C GLY A 153 -10.52 4.10 7.79
N ALA A 154 -10.62 3.45 6.63
CA ALA A 154 -9.79 3.77 5.49
C ALA A 154 -10.20 5.10 4.83
N THR A 155 -9.23 5.92 4.46
CA THR A 155 -9.44 7.16 3.72
C THR A 155 -9.72 6.85 2.25
N TYR A 156 -10.92 7.18 1.77
CA TYR A 156 -11.33 6.98 0.39
C TYR A 156 -10.91 8.12 -0.53
N GLN A 157 -10.38 7.76 -1.71
CA GLN A 157 -10.09 8.67 -2.80
C GLN A 157 -10.80 8.21 -4.08
N LYS A 158 -11.54 9.14 -4.69
CA LYS A 158 -12.33 8.90 -5.91
C LYS A 158 -11.42 8.62 -7.11
N PRO A 159 -11.87 7.79 -8.06
CA PRO A 159 -11.13 7.48 -9.27
C PRO A 159 -10.94 8.71 -10.15
N LEU A 160 -9.79 8.80 -10.82
CA LEU A 160 -9.56 9.81 -11.84
C LEU A 160 -10.40 9.50 -13.08
N ILE A 161 -11.20 10.46 -13.52
CA ILE A 161 -12.03 10.33 -14.73
C ILE A 161 -11.33 11.08 -15.86
N ARG A 162 -10.96 10.37 -16.93
CA ARG A 162 -10.34 11.01 -18.10
C ARG A 162 -11.42 11.48 -19.06
N ILE A 163 -11.55 12.79 -19.18
CA ILE A 163 -12.48 13.40 -20.14
C ILE A 163 -11.77 13.58 -21.48
N MET A 164 -12.34 13.02 -22.54
CA MET A 164 -11.84 13.26 -23.90
C MET A 164 -11.98 14.72 -24.30
N SER A 165 -10.95 15.27 -24.97
CA SER A 165 -10.99 16.62 -25.52
C SER A 165 -12.08 16.74 -26.61
N LYS A 166 -12.60 17.96 -26.82
CA LYS A 166 -13.61 18.24 -27.87
C LYS A 166 -13.13 17.78 -29.25
N ALA A 167 -11.85 17.98 -29.56
CA ALA A 167 -11.23 17.53 -30.80
C ALA A 167 -11.21 16.01 -30.94
N ALA A 168 -10.84 15.28 -29.87
CA ALA A 168 -10.85 13.82 -29.87
C ALA A 168 -12.28 13.27 -30.05
N LYS A 169 -13.27 13.86 -29.37
CA LYS A 169 -14.69 13.49 -29.55
C LYS A 169 -15.17 13.69 -30.99
N LYS A 170 -14.80 14.82 -31.62
CA LYS A 170 -15.15 15.10 -33.02
C LYS A 170 -14.56 14.07 -33.99
N ARG A 171 -13.30 13.65 -33.77
CA ARG A 171 -12.63 12.60 -34.59
C ARG A 171 -13.31 11.24 -34.45
N VAL A 172 -13.63 10.82 -33.24
CA VAL A 172 -14.34 9.54 -33.00
C VAL A 172 -15.72 9.55 -33.68
N LYS A 173 -16.48 10.65 -33.56
CA LYS A 173 -17.79 10.79 -34.21
C LYS A 173 -17.70 10.81 -35.75
N ALA A 174 -16.63 11.37 -36.31
CA ALA A 174 -16.40 11.35 -37.75
C ALA A 174 -16.09 9.94 -38.28
N ASN A 175 -15.33 9.14 -37.52
CA ASN A 175 -14.99 7.77 -37.89
C ASN A 175 -16.16 6.78 -37.74
N GLN A 176 -17.16 7.07 -36.90
CA GLN A 176 -18.38 6.24 -36.77
C GLN A 176 -19.41 6.46 -37.88
N LYS A 177 -19.23 7.49 -38.72
CA LYS A 177 -20.15 7.84 -39.82
C LYS A 177 -19.66 7.35 -41.20
N LYS A 178 -18.51 6.67 -41.24
CA LYS A 178 -18.02 5.94 -42.40
C LYS A 178 -18.35 4.47 -42.24
#